data_AF-A0A524QAX6-F1
#
_entry.id   AF-A0A524QAX6-F1
#
_cell.length_a   1.000
_cell.length_b   1.000
_cell.length_c   1.000
_cell.angle_alpha   90.00
_cell.angle_beta   90.00
_cell.angle_gamma   90.00
#
_symmetry.space_group_name_H-M   'P 1'
#
loop_
_entity.id
_entity.type
_entity.pdbx_description
1 polymer ?
#
loop_
_entity_poly.entity_id
_entity_poly.type
_entity_poly.pdbx_seq_one_letter_code
_entity_poly.pdbx_strand_id
1 'polypeptide(L)'
;MLVCEHYAKSILEYHRRGFEFINLKRFIFYLPKVHSEAVFESSRLRIDFTPVKVLQNSQSGGSVGVDREAFWSIGGFDERFVGWGGEDNELWERAQMRRVYPFSFLPMVHLWHAPQPDKYKRDEGNTLDLYRTLSHIPIPERVRALRDRTLGEMSGPKTD
;
A
#
# COMPACT_ATOMS: atom_id res chain seq x y z
N MET A 1 0.76 0.07 12.28
CA MET A 1 0.31 -1.31 11.99
C MET A 1 1.04 -2.27 12.91
N LEU A 2 0.35 -3.28 13.44
CA LEU A 2 0.97 -4.45 14.05
C LEU A 2 0.89 -5.61 13.05
N VAL A 3 1.96 -6.38 12.95
CA VAL A 3 2.10 -7.56 12.08
C VAL A 3 2.58 -8.74 12.90
N CYS A 4 2.35 -9.96 12.42
CA CYS A 4 2.90 -11.16 13.06
C CYS A 4 4.42 -11.13 13.07
N GLU A 5 5.04 -11.73 14.09
CA GLU A 5 6.50 -11.79 14.27
C GLU A 5 7.23 -12.34 13.03
N HIS A 6 6.65 -13.33 12.36
CA HIS A 6 7.23 -13.94 11.16
C HIS A 6 6.87 -13.23 9.84
N TYR A 7 6.33 -12.01 9.88
CA TYR A 7 5.93 -11.29 8.67
C TYR A 7 7.10 -11.12 7.70
N ALA A 8 8.22 -10.53 8.14
CA ALA A 8 9.39 -10.31 7.31
C ALA A 8 10.02 -11.63 6.81
N LYS A 9 10.10 -12.64 7.69
CA LYS A 9 10.59 -13.98 7.34
C LYS A 9 9.75 -14.60 6.21
N SER A 10 8.43 -14.54 6.34
CA SER A 10 7.49 -15.04 5.32
C SER A 10 7.68 -14.31 3.98
N ILE A 11 7.84 -12.98 3.98
CA ILE A 11 8.13 -12.22 2.76
C ILE A 11 9.40 -12.76 2.08
N LEU A 12 10.49 -12.95 2.82
CA LEU A 12 11.74 -13.47 2.28
C LEU A 12 11.62 -14.91 1.75
N GLU A 13 10.81 -15.75 2.38
CA GLU A 13 10.55 -17.11 1.88
C GLU A 13 9.84 -17.10 0.53
N TYR A 14 8.82 -16.26 0.34
CA TYR A 14 8.16 -16.11 -0.96
C TYR A 14 9.05 -15.45 -2.01
N HIS A 15 9.90 -14.50 -1.60
CA HIS A 15 10.89 -13.91 -2.50
C HIS A 15 11.89 -14.95 -3.00
N ARG A 16 12.44 -15.81 -2.11
CA ARG A 16 13.33 -16.93 -2.51
C ARG A 16 12.66 -17.94 -3.43
N ARG A 17 11.33 -18.07 -3.37
CA ARG A 17 10.57 -18.89 -4.32
C ARG A 17 10.46 -18.22 -5.69
N GLY A 18 10.80 -16.94 -5.81
CA GLY A 18 10.87 -16.12 -7.01
C GLY A 18 9.72 -15.13 -7.17
N PHE A 19 8.90 -14.91 -6.13
CA PHE A 19 7.86 -13.87 -6.19
C PHE A 19 8.47 -12.49 -6.00
N GLU A 20 7.95 -11.52 -6.72
CA GLU A 20 8.52 -10.17 -6.83
C GLU A 20 7.66 -9.13 -6.12
N PHE A 21 6.35 -9.33 -6.11
CA PHE A 21 5.39 -8.51 -5.36
C PHE A 21 4.60 -9.43 -4.45
N ILE A 22 4.76 -9.26 -3.13
CA ILE A 22 4.31 -10.22 -2.13
C ILE A 22 3.38 -9.52 -1.16
N ASN A 23 2.10 -9.91 -1.22
CA ASN A 23 1.07 -9.40 -0.34
C ASN A 23 0.52 -10.52 0.55
N LEU A 24 1.05 -10.62 1.78
CA LEU A 24 0.65 -11.68 2.69
C LEU A 24 -0.66 -11.42 3.44
N LYS A 25 -1.26 -10.25 3.27
CA LYS A 25 -2.37 -9.78 4.08
C LYS A 25 -3.68 -10.46 3.65
N ARG A 26 -4.33 -11.20 4.56
CA ARG A 26 -5.73 -11.62 4.36
C ARG A 26 -6.69 -10.57 4.87
N PHE A 27 -6.48 -10.17 6.12
CA PHE A 27 -7.37 -9.33 6.88
C PHE A 27 -6.59 -8.22 7.59
N ILE A 28 -7.16 -7.02 7.62
CA ILE A 28 -6.70 -5.90 8.42
C ILE A 28 -7.81 -5.53 9.38
N PHE A 29 -7.57 -5.69 10.67
CA PHE A 29 -8.50 -5.35 11.75
C PHE A 29 -8.18 -3.96 12.28
N TYR A 30 -9.15 -3.05 12.19
CA TYR A 30 -8.99 -1.68 12.69
C TYR A 30 -9.38 -1.62 14.16
N LEU A 31 -8.40 -1.26 14.99
CA LEU A 31 -8.62 -1.13 16.43
C LEU A 31 -9.37 0.17 16.74
N PRO A 32 -10.25 0.15 17.73
CA PRO A 32 -10.75 1.37 18.35
C PRO A 32 -9.58 2.18 18.97
N LYS A 33 -9.81 3.50 19.15
CA LYS A 33 -8.86 4.42 19.79
C LYS A 33 -8.35 3.89 21.14
N VAL A 34 -9.27 3.56 22.05
CA VAL A 34 -8.95 3.06 23.40
C VAL A 34 -8.07 1.81 23.40
N HIS A 35 -8.27 0.89 22.44
CA HIS A 35 -7.46 -0.33 22.34
C HIS A 35 -6.08 -0.06 21.73
N SER A 36 -5.97 0.96 20.88
CA SER A 36 -4.69 1.38 20.32
C SER A 36 -3.84 2.07 21.39
N GLU A 37 -4.46 2.93 22.21
CA GLU A 37 -3.82 3.56 23.38
C GLU A 37 -3.31 2.52 24.38
N ALA A 38 -4.13 1.51 24.71
CA ALA A 38 -3.70 0.41 25.58
C ALA A 38 -2.50 -0.38 25.02
N VAL A 39 -2.41 -0.56 23.69
CA VAL A 39 -1.22 -1.16 23.06
C VAL A 39 0.01 -0.28 23.28
N PHE A 40 -0.10 1.04 23.12
CA PHE A 40 1.03 1.94 23.33
C PHE A 40 1.51 1.95 24.80
N GLU A 41 0.59 1.85 25.75
CA GLU A 41 0.91 1.83 27.18
C GLU A 41 1.53 0.51 27.64
N SER A 42 1.03 -0.62 27.14
CA SER A 42 1.37 -1.95 27.67
C SER A 42 2.25 -2.78 26.74
N SER A 43 2.44 -2.35 25.49
CA SER A 43 3.04 -3.15 24.40
C SER A 43 2.35 -4.51 24.17
N ARG A 44 1.09 -4.65 24.61
CA ARG A 44 0.29 -5.88 24.47
C ARG A 44 -0.99 -5.61 23.69
N LEU A 45 -1.22 -6.46 22.70
CA LEU A 45 -2.50 -6.49 21.99
C LEU A 45 -3.52 -7.25 22.84
N ARG A 46 -4.60 -6.56 23.24
CA ARG A 46 -5.80 -7.20 23.79
C ARG A 46 -6.77 -7.49 22.64
N ILE A 47 -7.40 -8.65 22.65
CA ILE A 47 -8.32 -9.12 21.59
C ILE A 47 -9.78 -9.21 22.06
N ASP A 48 -10.08 -8.61 23.21
CA ASP A 48 -11.41 -8.57 23.82
C ASP A 48 -12.28 -7.41 23.28
N PHE A 49 -12.16 -7.13 21.97
CA PHE A 49 -12.85 -6.02 21.33
C PHE A 49 -13.42 -6.42 19.98
N THR A 50 -14.47 -5.71 19.58
CA THR A 50 -15.00 -5.75 18.21
C THR A 50 -14.24 -4.73 17.34
N PRO A 51 -13.59 -5.15 16.24
CA PRO A 51 -12.93 -4.24 15.32
C PRO A 51 -13.89 -3.19 14.76
N VAL A 52 -13.43 -1.95 14.62
CA VAL A 52 -14.23 -0.87 14.01
C VAL A 52 -14.48 -1.15 12.53
N LYS A 53 -13.53 -1.82 11.88
CA LYS A 53 -13.58 -2.19 10.47
C LYS A 53 -12.71 -3.43 10.27
N VAL A 54 -13.14 -4.30 9.36
CA VAL A 54 -12.31 -5.38 8.83
C VAL A 54 -12.16 -5.15 7.32
N LEU A 55 -10.92 -4.98 6.87
CA LEU A 55 -10.60 -4.98 5.45
C LEU A 55 -10.07 -6.35 5.05
N GLN A 56 -10.61 -6.92 3.98
CA GLN A 56 -10.14 -8.18 3.43
C GLN A 56 -9.46 -7.93 2.08
N ASN A 57 -8.38 -8.67 1.80
CA ASN A 57 -7.67 -8.62 0.52
C ASN A 57 -7.34 -7.19 0.07
N SER A 58 -6.94 -6.34 1.02
CA SER A 58 -6.41 -5.02 0.67
C SER A 58 -5.19 -5.23 -0.24
N GLN A 59 -5.16 -4.51 -1.36
CA GLN A 59 -4.11 -4.55 -2.38
C GLN A 59 -2.74 -4.12 -1.80
N SER A 60 -1.96 -3.33 -2.50
CA SER A 60 -0.69 -2.77 -2.00
C SER A 60 -0.85 -1.94 -0.72
N GLY A 61 -2.05 -1.39 -0.44
CA GLY A 61 -2.32 -0.62 0.76
C GLY A 61 -1.94 -1.32 2.06
N GLY A 62 -1.35 -0.56 2.99
CA GLY A 62 -0.80 -1.06 4.24
C GLY A 62 0.66 -1.50 4.09
N SER A 63 0.92 -2.80 4.00
CA SER A 63 2.30 -3.33 3.93
C SER A 63 2.43 -4.49 2.95
N VAL A 64 3.38 -4.38 2.03
CA VAL A 64 3.74 -5.41 1.03
C VAL A 64 5.27 -5.54 0.95
N GLY A 65 5.74 -6.72 0.56
CA GLY A 65 7.14 -6.93 0.19
C GLY A 65 7.30 -6.78 -1.32
N VAL A 66 8.32 -6.04 -1.76
CA VAL A 66 8.57 -5.82 -3.18
C VAL A 66 10.06 -6.01 -3.47
N ASP A 67 10.36 -6.79 -4.50
CA ASP A 67 11.70 -6.88 -5.06
C ASP A 67 12.11 -5.54 -5.68
N ARG A 68 13.33 -5.10 -5.40
CA ARG A 68 13.81 -3.78 -5.80
C ARG A 68 13.85 -3.61 -7.31
N GLU A 69 14.34 -4.61 -8.04
CA GLU A 69 14.45 -4.53 -9.50
C GLU A 69 13.06 -4.59 -10.12
N ALA A 70 12.18 -5.44 -9.59
CA ALA A 70 10.79 -5.50 -10.04
C ALA A 70 10.07 -4.16 -9.84
N PHE A 71 10.25 -3.50 -8.70
CA PHE A 71 9.69 -2.18 -8.41
C PHE A 71 10.06 -1.14 -9.47
N TRP A 72 11.35 -1.02 -9.79
CA TRP A 72 11.82 -0.08 -10.80
C TRP A 72 11.48 -0.51 -12.23
N SER A 73 11.40 -1.81 -12.50
CA SER A 73 11.03 -2.34 -13.83
C SER A 73 9.62 -1.96 -14.25
N ILE A 74 8.74 -1.64 -13.30
CA ILE A 74 7.39 -1.14 -13.56
C ILE A 74 7.26 0.40 -13.43
N GLY A 75 8.37 1.10 -13.18
CA GLY A 75 8.40 2.56 -13.04
C GLY A 75 8.20 3.11 -11.63
N GLY A 76 8.27 2.28 -10.58
CA GLY A 76 8.14 2.73 -9.19
C GLY A 76 6.72 3.25 -8.85
N PHE A 77 6.61 4.20 -7.93
CA PHE A 77 5.36 4.95 -7.71
C PHE A 77 5.25 6.10 -8.72
N ASP A 78 4.02 6.43 -9.11
CA ASP A 78 3.75 7.64 -9.90
C ASP A 78 3.72 8.87 -8.99
N GLU A 79 4.74 9.72 -9.08
CA GLU A 79 4.91 10.88 -8.20
C GLU A 79 3.85 11.97 -8.40
N ARG A 80 3.01 11.89 -9.44
CA ARG A 80 1.86 12.78 -9.63
C ARG A 80 0.75 12.55 -8.60
N PHE A 81 0.78 11.42 -7.90
CA PHE A 81 -0.14 11.17 -6.79
C PHE A 81 0.27 12.03 -5.58
N VAL A 82 -0.40 13.16 -5.43
CA VAL A 82 -0.23 14.06 -4.27
C VAL A 82 -1.38 13.88 -3.29
N GLY A 83 -1.07 13.78 -2.00
CA GLY A 83 -2.06 13.56 -0.95
C GLY A 83 -2.31 12.07 -0.68
N TRP A 84 -3.57 11.65 -0.66
CA TRP A 84 -3.94 10.29 -0.26
C TRP A 84 -5.02 9.69 -1.16
N GLY A 85 -4.74 8.53 -1.76
CA GLY A 85 -5.73 7.66 -2.39
C GLY A 85 -5.40 7.31 -3.84
N GLY A 86 -5.51 6.01 -4.16
CA GLY A 86 -5.37 5.49 -5.52
C GLY A 86 -3.94 5.16 -5.94
N GLU A 87 -2.92 5.72 -5.29
CA GLU A 87 -1.50 5.46 -5.59
C GLU A 87 -1.12 4.01 -5.37
N ASP A 88 -1.60 3.43 -4.27
CA ASP A 88 -1.44 2.03 -3.96
C ASP A 88 -2.11 1.17 -5.04
N ASN A 89 -3.38 1.44 -5.34
CA ASN A 89 -4.15 0.69 -6.34
C ASN A 89 -3.46 0.72 -7.71
N GLU A 90 -3.00 1.90 -8.13
CA GLU A 90 -2.27 2.13 -9.38
C GLU A 90 -0.99 1.28 -9.45
N LEU A 91 -0.18 1.29 -8.38
CA LEU A 91 1.02 0.44 -8.27
C LEU A 91 0.67 -1.05 -8.31
N TRP A 92 -0.38 -1.47 -7.62
CA TRP A 92 -0.79 -2.88 -7.57
C TRP A 92 -1.27 -3.42 -8.92
N GLU A 93 -1.95 -2.59 -9.71
CA GLU A 93 -2.33 -2.93 -11.09
C GLU A 93 -1.09 -3.16 -11.95
N ARG A 94 -0.10 -2.24 -11.92
CA ARG A 94 1.16 -2.41 -12.66
C ARG A 94 1.96 -3.61 -12.18
N ALA A 95 1.92 -3.91 -10.88
CA ALA A 95 2.55 -5.10 -10.32
C ALA A 95 2.05 -6.40 -10.93
N GLN A 96 0.84 -6.46 -11.52
CA GLN A 96 0.34 -7.67 -12.19
C GLN A 96 1.15 -8.05 -13.45
N MET A 97 2.02 -7.18 -13.96
CA MET A 97 3.02 -7.52 -14.98
C MET A 97 4.22 -8.32 -14.44
N ARG A 98 4.31 -8.48 -13.12
CA ARG A 98 5.38 -9.16 -12.40
C ARG A 98 4.88 -10.45 -11.76
N ARG A 99 5.78 -11.22 -11.14
CA ARG A 99 5.39 -12.43 -10.41
C ARG A 99 4.79 -12.07 -9.04
N VAL A 100 3.48 -11.89 -9.02
CA VAL A 100 2.73 -11.52 -7.80
C VAL A 100 2.38 -12.76 -6.96
N TYR A 101 2.58 -12.65 -5.65
CA TYR A 101 1.95 -13.52 -4.66
C TYR A 101 0.79 -12.75 -4.00
N PRO A 102 -0.46 -12.95 -4.45
CA PRO A 102 -1.60 -12.18 -3.97
C PRO A 102 -2.13 -12.73 -2.64
N PHE A 103 -2.65 -11.82 -1.82
CA PHE A 103 -3.51 -12.04 -0.64
C PHE A 103 -3.33 -13.38 0.08
N SER A 104 -2.34 -13.46 0.96
CA SER A 104 -2.11 -14.66 1.78
C SER A 104 -2.87 -14.64 3.10
N PHE A 105 -2.47 -15.48 4.07
CA PHE A 105 -3.20 -15.84 5.28
C PHE A 105 -2.97 -14.92 6.50
N LEU A 106 -2.08 -13.93 6.42
CA LEU A 106 -1.68 -13.19 7.62
C LEU A 106 -2.71 -12.13 8.03
N PRO A 107 -3.15 -12.13 9.30
CA PRO A 107 -3.89 -11.00 9.86
C PRO A 107 -2.93 -9.85 10.18
N MET A 108 -3.41 -8.63 10.00
CA MET A 108 -2.73 -7.42 10.47
C MET A 108 -3.69 -6.59 11.32
N VAL A 109 -3.11 -5.79 12.19
CA VAL A 109 -3.85 -4.90 13.08
C VAL A 109 -3.49 -3.45 12.77
N HIS A 110 -4.50 -2.67 12.41
CA HIS A 110 -4.36 -1.24 12.19
C HIS A 110 -4.64 -0.50 13.51
N LEU A 111 -3.59 0.10 14.07
CA LEU A 111 -3.70 0.98 15.24
C LEU A 111 -4.42 2.26 14.83
N TRP A 112 -5.36 2.70 15.66
CA TRP A 112 -6.07 3.95 15.46
C TRP A 112 -5.09 5.12 15.43
N HIS A 113 -5.34 6.05 14.51
CA HIS A 113 -4.78 7.38 14.51
C HIS A 113 -5.86 8.35 14.06
N ALA A 114 -5.73 9.63 14.45
CA ALA A 114 -6.63 10.66 13.96
C ALA A 114 -6.57 10.74 12.42
N PRO A 115 -7.68 11.09 11.74
CA PRO A 115 -7.63 11.39 10.32
C PRO A 115 -6.58 12.48 10.06
N GLN A 116 -5.81 12.34 8.98
CA GLN A 116 -4.90 13.41 8.61
C GLN A 116 -5.73 14.66 8.22
N PRO A 117 -5.33 15.86 8.66
CA PRO A 117 -6.09 17.10 8.40
C PRO A 117 -6.41 17.31 6.92
N ASP A 118 -5.46 16.94 6.06
CA ASP A 118 -5.54 17.15 4.61
C ASP A 118 -6.25 16.02 3.86
N LYS A 119 -6.66 14.94 4.56
CA LYS A 119 -7.37 13.80 3.96
C LYS A 119 -8.70 14.19 3.28
N TYR A 120 -9.27 15.34 3.67
CA TYR A 120 -10.52 15.87 3.14
C TYR A 120 -10.35 17.18 2.37
N LYS A 121 -9.12 17.69 2.19
CA LYS A 121 -8.85 18.82 1.28
C LYS A 121 -8.92 18.30 -0.15
N ARG A 122 -10.14 18.20 -0.66
CA ARG A 122 -10.47 17.75 -2.02
C ARG A 122 -9.95 18.67 -3.14
N ASP A 123 -9.41 19.84 -2.80
CA ASP A 123 -9.29 20.96 -3.74
C ASP A 123 -7.89 21.20 -4.33
N GLU A 124 -6.84 20.45 -3.95
CA GLU A 124 -5.47 20.73 -4.45
C GLU A 124 -4.87 19.65 -5.37
N GLY A 125 -5.66 18.64 -5.75
CA GLY A 125 -5.25 17.63 -6.72
C GLY A 125 -6.07 16.36 -6.55
N ASN A 126 -6.97 16.07 -7.48
CA ASN A 126 -7.83 14.90 -7.35
C ASN A 126 -7.05 13.62 -7.71
N THR A 127 -6.22 13.16 -6.77
CA THR A 127 -5.41 11.94 -6.87
C THR A 127 -6.26 10.70 -7.23
N LEU A 128 -7.53 10.68 -6.81
CA LEU A 128 -8.47 9.64 -7.19
C LEU A 128 -8.94 9.76 -8.65
N ASP A 129 -9.09 10.97 -9.19
CA ASP A 129 -9.36 11.18 -10.62
C ASP A 129 -8.14 10.87 -11.48
N LEU A 130 -6.93 11.12 -10.97
CA LEU A 130 -5.70 10.65 -11.61
C LEU A 130 -5.72 9.12 -11.69
N TYR A 131 -5.97 8.42 -10.58
CA TYR A 131 -6.13 6.96 -10.58
C TYR A 131 -7.18 6.50 -11.60
N ARG A 132 -8.38 7.11 -11.60
CA ARG A 132 -9.44 6.78 -12.56
C ARG A 132 -8.97 6.99 -14.00
N THR A 133 -8.34 8.12 -14.31
CA THR A 133 -7.80 8.39 -15.65
C THR A 133 -6.80 7.32 -16.06
N LEU A 134 -5.82 7.02 -15.18
CA LEU A 134 -4.82 6.00 -15.44
C LEU A 134 -5.41 4.59 -15.55
N SER A 135 -6.47 4.27 -14.82
CA SER A 135 -7.14 2.95 -14.89
C SER A 135 -7.75 2.64 -16.26
N HIS A 136 -7.99 3.65 -17.10
CA HIS A 136 -8.43 3.47 -18.49
C HIS A 136 -7.27 3.28 -19.49
N ILE A 137 -6.03 3.49 -19.06
CA ILE A 137 -4.84 3.30 -19.90
C ILE A 137 -4.31 1.87 -19.71
N PRO A 138 -4.00 1.13 -20.79
CA PRO A 138 -3.40 -0.19 -20.68
C PRO A 138 -2.14 -0.20 -19.81
N ILE A 139 -2.03 -1.20 -18.93
CA ILE A 139 -0.94 -1.31 -17.95
C ILE A 139 0.46 -1.20 -18.59
N PRO A 140 0.77 -1.87 -19.73
CA PRO A 140 2.08 -1.73 -20.37
C PRO A 140 2.42 -0.31 -20.82
N GLU A 141 1.43 0.48 -21.21
CA GLU A 141 1.62 1.88 -21.62
C GLU A 141 1.91 2.77 -20.41
N ARG A 142 1.22 2.55 -19.28
CA ARG A 142 1.52 3.23 -18.01
C ARG A 142 2.95 2.96 -17.55
N VAL A 143 3.38 1.70 -17.59
CA VAL A 143 4.75 1.32 -17.22
C VAL A 143 5.77 2.00 -18.13
N ARG A 144 5.55 2.02 -19.45
CA ARG A 144 6.46 2.72 -20.38
C ARG A 144 6.52 4.21 -20.06
N ALA A 145 5.37 4.87 -19.93
CA ALA A 145 5.28 6.30 -19.65
C ALA A 145 5.98 6.68 -18.32
N LEU A 146 5.87 5.86 -17.28
CA LEU A 146 6.56 6.12 -16.00
C LEU A 146 8.07 5.89 -16.09
N ARG A 147 8.52 4.87 -16.83
CA ARG A 147 9.95 4.61 -17.01
C ARG A 147 10.67 5.69 -17.81
N ASP A 148 9.95 6.38 -18.69
CA ASP A 148 10.50 7.47 -19.50
C ASP A 148 10.49 8.82 -18.75
N ARG A 149 9.87 8.88 -17.56
CA ARG A 149 9.84 10.09 -16.72
C ARG A 149 11.06 10.18 -15.81
N THR A 150 11.53 11.41 -15.59
CA THR A 150 12.45 11.71 -14.49
C THR A 150 11.70 11.59 -13.17
N LEU A 151 12.23 10.81 -12.23
CA LEU A 151 11.69 10.60 -10.89
C LEU A 151 12.60 11.25 -9.84
N GLY A 152 12.04 11.57 -8.67
CA GLY A 152 12.80 12.02 -7.51
C GLY A 152 13.34 13.44 -7.62
N GLU A 153 12.63 14.33 -8.33
CA GLU A 153 13.04 15.73 -8.43
C GLU A 153 12.86 16.47 -7.09
N MET A 154 13.92 17.12 -6.63
CA MET A 154 13.95 17.85 -5.35
C MET A 154 13.00 19.05 -5.31
N SER A 155 12.56 19.55 -6.46
CA SER A 155 11.57 20.63 -6.58
C SER A 155 10.14 20.20 -6.23
N GLY A 156 9.90 18.91 -6.03
CA GLY A 156 8.59 18.35 -5.70
C GLY A 156 7.89 17.69 -6.90
N PRO A 157 6.69 17.14 -6.68
CA PRO A 157 5.96 16.38 -7.69
C PRO A 157 5.56 17.26 -8.87
N LYS A 158 5.77 16.77 -10.10
CA LYS A 158 5.34 17.46 -11.32
C LYS A 158 3.83 17.34 -11.52
N THR A 159 3.19 18.43 -11.91
CA THR A 159 1.75 18.47 -12.20
C THR A 159 1.41 18.31 -13.68
N ASP A 160 2.42 18.02 -14.51
CA ASP A 160 2.32 17.92 -15.98
C ASP A 160 1.41 16.77 -16.47
#